data_AF-A0A8D8BA32-F1
#
_entry.id   AF-A0A8D8BA32-F1
#
_cell.length_a   1.000
_cell.length_b   1.000
_cell.length_c   1.000
_cell.angle_alpha   90.00
_cell.angle_beta   90.00
_cell.angle_gamma   90.00
#
_symmetry.space_group_name_H-M   'P 1'
#
loop_
_entity.id
_entity.type
_entity.pdbx_description
1 polymer ?
#
loop_
_entity_poly.entity_id
_entity_poly.type
_entity_poly.pdbx_seq_one_letter_code
_entity_poly.pdbx_strand_id
1 'polypeptide(L)'
;MTPKSVVLVVVLSVIGSRSVSALYCYQCEGATCTNEATLGNVVLCPASNDACYSQFTEYLLTRRGCWSELGEDAEYDDCKNPLCAFCDKDYCNRLSRTDHKCVTCSSIEFGQCINNPRGLPTRQCEAASVDLTEAQCYSRIIGSITERGCVQSQQNLEECMSPTCETCTGNGCNIAEFPASRQLCVACSGNAGCNTQSYTDYCALPYDSCVTLQRSDGTYVKSCEGAMATTDQTYCQANPDKCSYCGMYGCNTAELDATTSRKCYHCEGTGCLQTSVNIETCHNSDDICFSMFDGFNPVLRGCISQLSQAEKTQCLDDNDKSCQLCEEDVCNLVSHVDHKCEYCSSVFDANCITAPNSPVQCPAPTTEVSADAQCYTRVIGSVTERGCLGSATDELECDSTENCQTCAIENGAACNKA
;
A
#
# COMPACT_ATOMS: atom_id res chain seq x y z
N MET A 1 -14.39 -96.98 -42.77
CA MET A 1 -13.44 -96.38 -41.80
C MET A 1 -13.56 -94.88 -41.89
N THR A 2 -14.30 -94.29 -40.97
CA THR A 2 -14.57 -92.84 -40.87
C THR A 2 -13.90 -92.33 -39.59
N PRO A 3 -13.08 -91.27 -39.63
CA PRO A 3 -12.42 -90.77 -38.44
C PRO A 3 -13.43 -89.98 -37.59
N LYS A 4 -13.45 -90.25 -36.29
CA LYS A 4 -14.16 -89.45 -35.29
C LYS A 4 -13.28 -88.24 -34.96
N SER A 5 -13.76 -87.03 -35.28
CA SER A 5 -13.15 -85.79 -34.82
C SER A 5 -13.47 -85.59 -33.33
N VAL A 6 -12.44 -85.53 -32.50
CA VAL A 6 -12.53 -85.13 -31.09
C VAL A 6 -12.41 -83.61 -31.04
N VAL A 7 -13.48 -82.93 -30.63
CA VAL A 7 -13.48 -81.48 -30.40
C VAL A 7 -12.93 -81.23 -28.99
N LEU A 8 -11.75 -80.63 -28.90
CA LEU A 8 -11.14 -80.17 -27.65
C LEU A 8 -11.77 -78.81 -27.30
N VAL A 9 -12.65 -78.77 -26.31
CA VAL A 9 -13.18 -77.50 -25.76
C VAL A 9 -12.17 -76.98 -24.74
N VAL A 10 -11.36 -76.00 -25.15
CA VAL A 10 -10.49 -75.25 -24.23
C VAL A 10 -11.33 -74.16 -23.58
N VAL A 11 -11.70 -74.34 -22.31
CA VAL A 11 -12.28 -73.28 -21.49
C VAL A 11 -11.14 -72.36 -21.07
N LEU A 12 -10.90 -71.29 -21.84
CA LEU A 12 -10.05 -70.18 -21.44
C LEU A 12 -10.84 -69.35 -20.42
N SER A 13 -10.64 -69.64 -19.14
CA SER A 13 -10.99 -68.75 -18.03
C SER A 13 -10.11 -67.49 -18.14
N VAL A 14 -10.65 -66.45 -18.77
CA VAL A 14 -10.08 -65.10 -18.73
C VAL A 14 -10.27 -64.58 -17.31
N ILE A 15 -9.27 -64.80 -16.46
CA ILE A 15 -9.11 -64.03 -15.24
C ILE A 15 -8.70 -62.64 -15.73
N GLY A 16 -9.68 -61.73 -15.80
CA GLY A 16 -9.39 -60.31 -15.95
C GLY A 16 -8.62 -59.87 -14.72
N SER A 17 -7.29 -59.86 -14.80
CA SER A 17 -6.44 -59.14 -13.86
C SER A 17 -6.87 -57.68 -13.92
N ARG A 18 -7.67 -57.24 -12.94
CA ARG A 18 -7.81 -55.82 -12.67
C ARG A 18 -6.40 -55.35 -12.34
N SER A 19 -5.76 -54.60 -13.24
CA SER A 19 -4.54 -53.88 -12.89
C SER A 19 -4.89 -53.01 -11.70
N VAL A 20 -4.39 -53.37 -10.52
CA VAL A 20 -4.38 -52.49 -9.37
C VAL A 20 -3.37 -51.41 -9.74
N SER A 21 -3.85 -50.20 -10.03
CA SER A 21 -2.98 -49.06 -10.26
C SER A 21 -2.21 -48.81 -8.97
N ALA A 22 -0.90 -49.05 -8.99
CA ALA A 22 -0.06 -48.84 -7.83
C ALA A 22 0.08 -47.31 -7.61
N LEU A 23 -0.24 -46.81 -6.42
CA LEU A 23 -0.21 -45.39 -6.09
C LEU A 23 1.14 -45.03 -5.44
N TYR A 24 1.80 -43.99 -5.95
CA TYR A 24 3.05 -43.47 -5.39
C TYR A 24 2.82 -42.17 -4.62
N CYS A 25 3.33 -42.07 -3.40
CA CYS A 25 3.18 -40.87 -2.56
C CYS A 25 4.53 -40.34 -2.09
N TYR A 26 4.65 -39.02 -1.89
CA TYR A 26 5.80 -38.49 -1.17
C TYR A 26 5.76 -38.95 0.30
N GLN A 27 6.92 -39.19 0.90
CA GLN A 27 7.04 -39.66 2.28
C GLN A 27 8.06 -38.84 3.06
N CYS A 28 7.68 -38.39 4.25
CA CYS A 28 8.58 -37.70 5.17
C CYS A 28 7.99 -37.71 6.59
N GLU A 29 8.84 -37.47 7.59
CA GLU A 29 8.41 -37.32 8.98
C GLU A 29 9.23 -36.24 9.72
N GLY A 30 8.55 -35.47 10.56
CA GLY A 30 9.12 -34.43 11.41
C GLY A 30 9.70 -33.26 10.62
N ALA A 31 10.77 -32.67 11.14
CA ALA A 31 11.45 -31.51 10.55
C ALA A 31 12.04 -31.77 9.15
N THR A 32 12.06 -33.01 8.68
CA THR A 32 12.50 -33.33 7.32
C THR A 32 11.46 -32.94 6.27
N CYS A 33 10.18 -32.85 6.65
CA CYS A 33 9.08 -32.53 5.72
C CYS A 33 9.09 -31.08 5.20
N THR A 34 9.71 -30.15 5.92
CA THR A 34 9.73 -28.72 5.56
C THR A 34 10.85 -28.36 4.58
N ASN A 35 11.74 -29.31 4.28
CA ASN A 35 12.85 -29.12 3.35
C ASN A 35 12.46 -29.58 1.95
N GLU A 36 12.59 -28.74 0.92
CA GLU A 36 12.29 -29.17 -0.46
C GLU A 36 13.12 -30.39 -0.92
N ALA A 37 14.30 -30.60 -0.31
CA ALA A 37 15.16 -31.75 -0.56
C ALA A 37 14.50 -33.11 -0.24
N THR A 38 13.44 -33.17 0.59
CA THR A 38 12.72 -34.42 0.89
C THR A 38 11.59 -34.74 -0.07
N LEU A 39 11.31 -33.89 -1.06
CA LEU A 39 10.43 -34.23 -2.20
C LEU A 39 10.99 -35.40 -3.04
N GLY A 40 12.22 -35.87 -2.79
CA GLY A 40 12.79 -37.07 -3.42
C GLY A 40 12.38 -38.40 -2.76
N ASN A 41 11.82 -38.39 -1.55
CA ASN A 41 11.44 -39.61 -0.84
C ASN A 41 10.02 -40.03 -1.23
N VAL A 42 9.89 -41.22 -1.80
CA VAL A 42 8.64 -41.75 -2.35
C VAL A 42 8.38 -43.14 -1.79
N VAL A 43 7.12 -43.42 -1.48
CA VAL A 43 6.63 -44.73 -1.06
C VAL A 43 5.58 -45.24 -2.06
N LEU A 44 5.56 -46.57 -2.26
CA LEU A 44 4.52 -47.25 -3.01
C LEU A 44 3.42 -47.72 -2.05
N CYS A 45 2.20 -47.26 -2.25
CA CYS A 45 1.09 -47.58 -1.38
C CYS A 45 0.61 -49.02 -1.56
N PRO A 46 0.47 -49.80 -0.48
CA PRO A 46 0.20 -51.23 -0.55
C PRO A 46 -1.27 -51.55 -0.87
N ALA A 47 -2.21 -50.64 -0.61
CA ALA A 47 -3.64 -50.90 -0.78
C ALA A 47 -4.15 -50.53 -2.20
N SER A 48 -5.10 -51.32 -2.72
CA SER A 48 -5.64 -51.12 -4.08
C SER A 48 -6.50 -49.87 -4.26
N ASN A 49 -6.90 -49.21 -3.16
CA ASN A 49 -7.66 -47.96 -3.11
C ASN A 49 -7.05 -47.03 -2.06
N ASP A 50 -5.72 -47.02 -1.95
CA ASP A 50 -5.03 -46.15 -1.00
C ASP A 50 -5.15 -44.67 -1.40
N ALA A 51 -4.73 -43.77 -0.51
CA ALA A 51 -4.65 -42.34 -0.77
C ALA A 51 -3.31 -41.81 -0.25
N CYS A 52 -2.77 -40.79 -0.90
CA CYS A 52 -1.66 -40.03 -0.32
C CYS A 52 -2.22 -39.07 0.73
N TYR A 53 -1.52 -38.91 1.85
CA TYR A 53 -1.85 -37.90 2.85
C TYR A 53 -0.71 -36.92 3.09
N SER A 54 -1.08 -35.73 3.58
CA SER A 54 -0.23 -34.74 4.23
C SER A 54 -0.84 -34.37 5.56
N GLN A 55 -0.05 -34.43 6.65
CA GLN A 55 -0.46 -34.05 8.00
C GLN A 55 0.24 -32.77 8.43
N PHE A 56 -0.48 -31.92 9.16
CA PHE A 56 -0.03 -30.60 9.58
C PHE A 56 -0.21 -30.40 11.09
N THR A 57 0.79 -29.77 11.71
CA THR A 57 0.61 -29.14 13.02
C THR A 57 0.49 -27.65 12.77
N GLU A 58 -0.67 -27.08 13.12
CA GLU A 58 -1.10 -25.80 12.57
C GLU A 58 -0.94 -25.84 11.05
N TYR A 59 -0.18 -24.94 10.42
CA TYR A 59 0.05 -24.92 8.97
C TYR A 59 1.36 -25.61 8.52
N LEU A 60 2.19 -26.02 9.48
CA LEU A 60 3.48 -26.63 9.18
C LEU A 60 3.31 -28.11 8.85
N LEU A 61 3.89 -28.53 7.73
CA LEU A 61 3.86 -29.93 7.30
C LEU A 61 4.74 -30.79 8.20
N THR A 62 4.15 -31.81 8.83
CA THR A 62 4.86 -32.69 9.78
C THR A 62 5.01 -34.13 9.29
N ARG A 63 4.09 -34.64 8.46
CA ARG A 63 4.18 -35.98 7.87
C ARG A 63 3.56 -36.07 6.48
N ARG A 64 4.07 -36.99 5.67
CA ARG A 64 3.51 -37.43 4.39
C ARG A 64 3.66 -38.94 4.25
N GLY A 65 2.71 -39.59 3.58
CA GLY A 65 2.82 -41.01 3.26
C GLY A 65 1.55 -41.59 2.65
N CYS A 66 1.41 -42.91 2.74
CA CYS A 66 0.20 -43.62 2.33
C CYS A 66 -0.80 -43.65 3.48
N TRP A 67 -2.08 -43.46 3.17
CA TRP A 67 -3.15 -43.44 4.16
C TRP A 67 -3.23 -44.76 4.93
N SER A 68 -3.06 -45.89 4.24
CA SER A 68 -3.05 -47.20 4.88
C SER A 68 -1.95 -47.40 5.94
N GLU A 69 -0.88 -46.60 5.92
CA GLU A 69 0.22 -46.67 6.88
C GLU A 69 -0.13 -46.03 8.24
N LEU A 70 -1.17 -45.20 8.30
CA LEU A 70 -1.64 -44.62 9.56
C LEU A 70 -2.31 -45.68 10.47
N GLY A 71 -2.64 -46.87 9.96
CA GLY A 71 -3.25 -47.96 10.72
C GLY A 71 -4.73 -47.72 11.08
N GLU A 72 -5.43 -48.79 11.49
CA GLU A 72 -6.85 -48.70 11.93
C GLU A 72 -7.00 -48.06 13.33
N ASP A 73 -5.93 -48.03 14.13
CA ASP A 73 -5.92 -47.66 15.55
C ASP A 73 -5.04 -46.42 15.91
N ALA A 74 -4.40 -45.74 14.95
CA ALA A 74 -3.67 -44.49 15.24
C ALA A 74 -4.56 -43.27 14.92
N GLU A 75 -5.25 -42.81 15.95
CA GLU A 75 -5.84 -41.47 16.13
C GLU A 75 -6.40 -40.81 14.86
N TYR A 76 -7.57 -41.31 14.44
CA TYR A 76 -8.54 -40.61 13.58
C TYR A 76 -8.78 -39.13 13.99
N ASP A 77 -8.46 -38.75 15.23
CA ASP A 77 -8.59 -37.39 15.77
C ASP A 77 -7.49 -36.42 15.29
N ASP A 78 -6.25 -36.90 15.06
CA ASP A 78 -5.09 -36.07 14.68
C ASP A 78 -4.99 -35.80 13.17
N CYS A 79 -5.84 -36.45 12.38
CA CYS A 79 -5.87 -36.33 10.91
C CYS A 79 -7.28 -36.01 10.40
N LYS A 80 -8.07 -35.28 11.20
CA LYS A 80 -9.35 -34.68 10.76
C LYS A 80 -9.09 -33.46 9.89
N ASN A 81 -10.03 -33.15 9.00
CA ASN A 81 -10.08 -31.84 8.38
C ASN A 81 -10.10 -30.75 9.48
N PRO A 82 -9.25 -29.72 9.42
CA PRO A 82 -8.32 -29.36 8.32
C PRO A 82 -6.86 -29.83 8.47
N LEU A 83 -6.53 -30.57 9.54
CA LEU A 83 -5.17 -31.01 9.90
C LEU A 83 -4.55 -32.01 8.92
N CYS A 84 -5.34 -32.57 8.01
CA CYS A 84 -4.84 -33.41 6.92
C CYS A 84 -5.46 -33.07 5.57
N ALA A 85 -4.68 -33.30 4.52
CA ALA A 85 -5.11 -33.26 3.12
C ALA A 85 -4.87 -34.62 2.46
N PHE A 86 -5.80 -35.03 1.59
CA PHE A 86 -5.80 -36.34 0.93
C PHE A 86 -5.99 -36.21 -0.58
N CYS A 87 -5.42 -37.15 -1.33
CA CYS A 87 -5.57 -37.20 -2.77
C CYS A 87 -5.23 -38.60 -3.33
N ASP A 88 -5.66 -38.88 -4.56
CA ASP A 88 -5.72 -40.23 -5.16
C ASP A 88 -4.87 -40.38 -6.43
N LYS A 89 -3.92 -39.46 -6.65
CA LYS A 89 -3.00 -39.47 -7.80
C LYS A 89 -1.56 -39.62 -7.35
N ASP A 90 -0.72 -40.15 -8.22
CA ASP A 90 0.71 -40.24 -7.93
C ASP A 90 1.28 -38.85 -7.58
N TYR A 91 2.07 -38.80 -6.49
CA TYR A 91 2.80 -37.62 -6.03
C TYR A 91 1.92 -36.40 -5.69
N CYS A 92 0.64 -36.63 -5.38
CA CYS A 92 -0.33 -35.55 -5.22
C CYS A 92 -0.31 -34.85 -3.86
N ASN A 93 0.32 -35.46 -2.83
CA ASN A 93 0.34 -34.96 -1.46
C ASN A 93 1.30 -33.78 -1.26
N ARG A 94 1.32 -32.85 -2.21
CA ARG A 94 1.99 -31.54 -2.09
C ARG A 94 1.09 -30.48 -1.48
N LEU A 95 -0.23 -30.68 -1.51
CA LEU A 95 -1.23 -29.73 -1.03
C LEU A 95 -1.03 -29.43 0.46
N SER A 96 -1.32 -28.19 0.85
CA SER A 96 -1.42 -27.71 2.23
C SER A 96 -2.71 -28.19 2.88
N ARG A 97 -3.05 -27.70 4.08
CA ARG A 97 -4.35 -27.90 4.70
C ARG A 97 -5.49 -27.48 3.79
N THR A 98 -6.66 -28.08 4.01
CA THR A 98 -7.84 -27.78 3.18
C THR A 98 -8.44 -26.39 3.42
N ASP A 99 -8.08 -25.70 4.50
CA ASP A 99 -8.47 -24.33 4.82
C ASP A 99 -7.42 -23.28 4.39
N HIS A 100 -6.20 -23.69 4.05
CA HIS A 100 -5.20 -22.82 3.41
C HIS A 100 -5.51 -22.68 1.92
N LYS A 101 -6.41 -21.75 1.60
CA LYS A 101 -6.74 -21.39 0.23
C LYS A 101 -6.61 -19.90 0.01
N CYS A 102 -6.11 -19.53 -1.16
CA CYS A 102 -5.92 -18.15 -1.56
C CYS A 102 -6.45 -17.94 -2.98
N VAL A 103 -6.79 -16.71 -3.33
CA VAL A 103 -6.90 -16.35 -4.75
C VAL A 103 -5.49 -16.33 -5.34
N THR A 104 -5.32 -17.02 -6.47
CA THR A 104 -4.07 -17.07 -7.22
C THR A 104 -4.30 -16.49 -8.61
N CYS A 105 -3.71 -15.34 -8.92
CA CYS A 105 -3.87 -14.72 -10.23
C CYS A 105 -2.75 -13.74 -10.53
N SER A 106 -2.57 -13.45 -11.82
CA SER A 106 -1.78 -12.32 -12.31
C SER A 106 -2.64 -11.48 -13.25
N SER A 107 -2.57 -10.16 -13.09
CA SER A 107 -3.26 -9.20 -13.98
C SER A 107 -2.80 -9.24 -15.43
N ILE A 108 -1.63 -9.84 -15.73
CA ILE A 108 -1.19 -10.09 -17.11
C ILE A 108 -2.13 -11.09 -17.80
N GLU A 109 -2.53 -12.13 -17.07
CA GLU A 109 -3.35 -13.21 -17.62
C GLU A 109 -4.85 -12.92 -17.44
N PHE A 110 -5.22 -12.33 -16.30
CA PHE A 110 -6.60 -12.11 -15.89
C PHE A 110 -6.79 -10.72 -15.27
N GLY A 111 -7.36 -9.78 -16.02
CA GLY A 111 -7.65 -8.42 -15.52
C GLY A 111 -8.55 -8.38 -14.27
N GLN A 112 -9.36 -9.41 -14.03
CA GLN A 112 -10.14 -9.57 -12.80
C GLN A 112 -9.27 -9.66 -11.53
N CYS A 113 -7.98 -9.97 -11.66
CA CYS A 113 -7.03 -9.96 -10.54
C CYS A 113 -6.93 -8.56 -9.89
N ILE A 114 -7.20 -7.52 -10.69
CA ILE A 114 -7.35 -6.14 -10.25
C ILE A 114 -8.83 -5.82 -10.00
N ASN A 115 -9.68 -6.00 -11.02
CA ASN A 115 -10.98 -5.33 -11.05
C ASN A 115 -12.08 -6.03 -10.23
N ASN A 116 -11.96 -7.34 -10.01
CA ASN A 116 -12.95 -8.09 -9.24
C ASN A 116 -12.31 -9.35 -8.61
N PRO A 117 -11.35 -9.21 -7.70
CA PRO A 117 -10.68 -10.34 -7.06
C PRO A 117 -11.65 -11.18 -6.21
N ARG A 118 -12.73 -10.58 -5.69
CA ARG A 118 -13.81 -11.27 -4.95
C ARG A 118 -14.59 -12.26 -5.81
N GLY A 119 -14.61 -12.08 -7.13
CA GLY A 119 -15.24 -13.00 -8.08
C GLY A 119 -14.36 -14.20 -8.45
N LEU A 120 -13.08 -14.22 -8.06
CA LEU A 120 -12.16 -15.29 -8.40
C LEU A 120 -12.25 -16.46 -7.41
N PRO A 121 -12.15 -17.71 -7.89
CA PRO A 121 -12.15 -18.86 -7.00
C PRO A 121 -10.84 -18.95 -6.21
N THR A 122 -10.95 -19.30 -4.93
CA THR A 122 -9.79 -19.67 -4.12
C THR A 122 -9.25 -21.04 -4.54
N ARG A 123 -7.94 -21.21 -4.56
CA ARG A 123 -7.26 -22.49 -4.77
C ARG A 123 -6.56 -22.93 -3.50
N GLN A 124 -6.57 -24.23 -3.22
CA GLN A 124 -5.79 -24.80 -2.13
C GLN A 124 -4.31 -24.65 -2.45
N CYS A 125 -3.57 -24.07 -1.52
CA CYS A 125 -2.15 -23.85 -1.64
C CYS A 125 -1.37 -25.16 -1.47
N GLU A 126 -0.12 -25.20 -1.92
CA GLU A 126 0.81 -26.28 -1.53
C GLU A 126 1.35 -26.05 -0.12
N ALA A 127 1.79 -27.13 0.53
CA ALA A 127 2.34 -27.12 1.87
C ALA A 127 3.52 -26.14 1.98
N ALA A 128 3.53 -25.35 3.05
CA ALA A 128 4.57 -24.35 3.28
C ALA A 128 5.78 -24.93 4.01
N SER A 129 6.95 -24.33 3.75
CA SER A 129 8.19 -24.55 4.49
C SER A 129 8.41 -23.52 5.61
N VAL A 130 7.45 -22.61 5.79
CA VAL A 130 7.47 -21.52 6.78
C VAL A 130 6.22 -21.56 7.65
N ASP A 131 6.28 -20.87 8.77
CA ASP A 131 5.11 -20.64 9.62
C ASP A 131 4.13 -19.68 8.92
N LEU A 132 2.85 -20.08 8.87
CA LEU A 132 1.77 -19.34 8.23
C LEU A 132 0.72 -18.82 9.22
N THR A 133 1.05 -18.81 10.52
CA THR A 133 0.17 -18.25 11.56
C THR A 133 -0.19 -16.79 11.29
N GLU A 134 0.76 -16.00 10.81
CA GLU A 134 0.61 -14.55 10.55
C GLU A 134 0.45 -14.18 9.07
N ALA A 135 0.80 -15.08 8.15
CA ALA A 135 0.79 -14.79 6.71
C ALA A 135 0.48 -16.05 5.89
N GLN A 136 -0.70 -16.11 5.28
CA GLN A 136 -1.16 -17.27 4.50
C GLN A 136 -1.28 -16.93 3.01
N CYS A 137 -1.84 -15.77 2.70
CA CYS A 137 -1.96 -15.28 1.34
C CYS A 137 -1.25 -13.95 1.21
N TYR A 138 -0.92 -13.56 -0.02
CA TYR A 138 -0.45 -12.22 -0.34
C TYR A 138 -1.26 -11.59 -1.47
N SER A 139 -1.27 -10.27 -1.48
CA SER A 139 -1.58 -9.42 -2.63
C SER A 139 -0.40 -8.49 -2.85
N ARG A 140 0.10 -8.37 -4.08
CA ARG A 140 1.25 -7.54 -4.38
C ARG A 140 1.16 -6.86 -5.73
N ILE A 141 1.90 -5.78 -5.89
CA ILE A 141 2.05 -5.05 -7.14
C ILE A 141 3.54 -4.97 -7.50
N ILE A 142 3.87 -5.50 -8.67
CA ILE A 142 5.21 -5.46 -9.28
C ILE A 142 5.12 -4.60 -10.55
N GLY A 143 5.59 -3.36 -10.48
CA GLY A 143 5.35 -2.38 -11.54
C GLY A 143 3.85 -2.10 -11.69
N SER A 144 3.26 -2.47 -12.83
CA SER A 144 1.81 -2.38 -13.10
C SER A 144 1.06 -3.71 -12.94
N ILE A 145 1.76 -4.77 -12.53
CA ILE A 145 1.21 -6.12 -12.46
C ILE A 145 0.74 -6.39 -11.04
N THR A 146 -0.55 -6.64 -10.88
CA THR A 146 -1.11 -7.17 -9.63
C THR A 146 -1.05 -8.69 -9.63
N GLU A 147 -0.48 -9.22 -8.56
CA GLU A 147 -0.40 -10.65 -8.29
C GLU A 147 -1.05 -10.97 -6.95
N ARG A 148 -1.75 -12.08 -6.91
CA ARG A 148 -2.32 -12.64 -5.69
C ARG A 148 -1.87 -14.09 -5.60
N GLY A 149 -1.50 -14.54 -4.41
CA GLY A 149 -0.96 -15.88 -4.25
C GLY A 149 -0.93 -16.37 -2.81
N CYS A 150 -0.38 -17.57 -2.64
CA CYS A 150 -0.15 -18.21 -1.35
C CYS A 150 1.24 -17.87 -0.82
N VAL A 151 1.38 -17.70 0.49
CA VAL A 151 2.67 -17.71 1.17
C VAL A 151 3.03 -19.17 1.43
N GLN A 152 4.18 -19.61 0.90
CA GLN A 152 4.61 -21.01 0.96
C GLN A 152 6.08 -21.17 1.32
N SER A 153 6.86 -20.11 1.17
CA SER A 153 8.29 -20.10 1.44
C SER A 153 8.74 -18.77 2.03
N GLN A 154 9.95 -18.79 2.60
CA GLN A 154 10.62 -17.58 3.10
C GLN A 154 10.79 -16.53 2.00
N GLN A 155 11.01 -16.96 0.76
CA GLN A 155 11.10 -16.06 -0.39
C GLN A 155 9.80 -15.26 -0.60
N ASN A 156 8.62 -15.86 -0.41
CA ASN A 156 7.37 -15.11 -0.55
C ASN A 156 7.25 -13.99 0.49
N LEU A 157 7.73 -14.23 1.71
CA LEU A 157 7.73 -13.23 2.79
C LEU A 157 8.73 -12.11 2.48
N GLU A 158 9.93 -12.45 2.03
CA GLU A 158 10.97 -11.48 1.66
C GLU A 158 10.56 -10.62 0.45
N GLU A 159 9.93 -11.21 -0.55
CA GLU A 159 9.37 -10.49 -1.70
C GLU A 159 8.17 -9.61 -1.30
N CYS A 160 7.60 -9.83 -0.11
CA CYS A 160 6.45 -9.10 0.42
C CYS A 160 6.80 -8.10 1.53
N MET A 161 8.05 -7.59 1.54
CA MET A 161 8.49 -6.55 2.47
C MET A 161 8.24 -5.12 1.95
N SER A 162 7.78 -4.95 0.71
CA SER A 162 7.54 -3.63 0.13
C SER A 162 6.18 -3.06 0.55
N PRO A 163 5.99 -1.72 0.52
CA PRO A 163 4.67 -1.09 0.69
C PRO A 163 3.65 -1.46 -0.40
N THR A 164 4.10 -2.10 -1.48
CA THR A 164 3.25 -2.63 -2.56
C THR A 164 2.95 -4.10 -2.39
N CYS A 165 3.13 -4.65 -1.18
CA CYS A 165 2.72 -6.00 -0.84
C CYS A 165 2.04 -6.04 0.53
N GLU A 166 1.02 -6.87 0.66
CA GLU A 166 0.35 -7.15 1.92
C GLU A 166 0.10 -8.65 2.04
N THR A 167 0.36 -9.18 3.23
CA THR A 167 -0.02 -10.56 3.59
C THR A 167 -1.25 -10.55 4.48
N CYS A 168 -1.98 -11.66 4.48
CA CYS A 168 -3.17 -11.81 5.30
C CYS A 168 -3.38 -13.27 5.72
N THR A 169 -4.26 -13.48 6.70
CA THR A 169 -4.63 -14.80 7.22
C THR A 169 -6.10 -15.09 6.96
N GLY A 170 -6.42 -16.37 6.75
CA GLY A 170 -7.76 -16.87 6.48
C GLY A 170 -7.99 -17.26 5.02
N ASN A 171 -8.99 -18.12 4.81
CA ASN A 171 -9.36 -18.63 3.50
C ASN A 171 -9.79 -17.49 2.56
N GLY A 172 -9.04 -17.30 1.48
CA GLY A 172 -9.30 -16.27 0.48
C GLY A 172 -9.18 -14.86 1.05
N CYS A 173 -8.38 -14.63 2.09
CA CYS A 173 -8.25 -13.31 2.71
C CYS A 173 -7.76 -12.25 1.71
N ASN A 174 -7.00 -12.67 0.69
CA ASN A 174 -6.44 -11.82 -0.35
C ASN A 174 -7.45 -11.49 -1.47
N ILE A 175 -8.74 -11.35 -1.16
CA ILE A 175 -9.79 -10.91 -2.09
C ILE A 175 -10.14 -9.43 -1.94
N ALA A 176 -9.59 -8.76 -0.93
CA ALA A 176 -9.79 -7.33 -0.75
C ALA A 176 -9.14 -6.53 -1.89
N GLU A 177 -9.67 -5.33 -2.13
CA GLU A 177 -9.00 -4.35 -2.96
C GLU A 177 -7.58 -4.11 -2.45
N PHE A 178 -6.60 -4.14 -3.36
CA PHE A 178 -5.19 -4.00 -2.98
C PHE A 178 -4.42 -3.08 -3.95
N PRO A 179 -3.68 -2.09 -3.41
CA PRO A 179 -3.77 -1.60 -2.03
C PRO A 179 -5.19 -1.14 -1.72
N ALA A 180 -5.52 -0.97 -0.44
CA ALA A 180 -6.76 -0.30 -0.09
C ALA A 180 -6.79 1.03 -0.82
N SER A 181 -7.96 1.41 -1.35
CA SER A 181 -8.08 2.71 -1.98
C SER A 181 -7.18 2.76 -3.25
N ARG A 182 -7.26 1.74 -4.10
CA ARG A 182 -6.55 1.67 -5.38
C ARG A 182 -7.14 2.66 -6.37
N GLN A 183 -6.29 3.40 -7.08
CA GLN A 183 -6.73 4.45 -8.01
C GLN A 183 -7.80 3.95 -9.00
N LEU A 184 -8.88 4.73 -9.10
CA LEU A 184 -10.00 4.52 -10.01
C LEU A 184 -10.11 5.70 -10.97
N CYS A 185 -10.21 5.44 -12.27
CA CYS A 185 -10.39 6.47 -13.28
C CYS A 185 -11.44 6.02 -14.30
N VAL A 186 -12.07 6.99 -14.95
CA VAL A 186 -12.85 6.75 -16.17
C VAL A 186 -11.88 6.39 -17.30
N ALA A 187 -12.20 5.34 -18.05
CA ALA A 187 -11.42 4.86 -19.19
C ALA A 187 -12.27 4.82 -20.46
N CYS A 188 -12.00 5.69 -21.43
CA CYS A 188 -12.63 5.70 -22.75
C CYS A 188 -11.76 6.44 -23.78
N SER A 189 -11.96 6.15 -25.07
CA SER A 189 -11.20 6.79 -26.15
C SER A 189 -12.01 6.84 -27.44
N GLY A 190 -11.94 7.98 -28.15
CA GLY A 190 -12.30 8.07 -29.57
C GLY A 190 -13.76 8.39 -29.89
N ASN A 191 -14.58 8.77 -28.90
CA ASN A 191 -15.93 9.30 -29.16
C ASN A 191 -16.17 10.62 -28.40
N ALA A 192 -17.04 11.48 -28.95
CA ALA A 192 -17.43 12.73 -28.30
C ALA A 192 -18.12 12.48 -26.94
N GLY A 193 -18.82 11.34 -26.81
CA GLY A 193 -19.47 10.91 -25.58
C GLY A 193 -18.51 10.46 -24.46
N CYS A 194 -17.19 10.39 -24.70
CA CYS A 194 -16.21 10.03 -23.68
C CYS A 194 -16.09 11.14 -22.61
N ASN A 195 -16.26 12.41 -23.00
CA ASN A 195 -16.20 13.53 -22.05
C ASN A 195 -17.25 13.42 -20.92
N THR A 196 -18.42 12.85 -21.24
CA THR A 196 -19.55 12.70 -20.31
C THR A 196 -19.62 11.32 -19.66
N GLN A 197 -18.67 10.43 -19.91
CA GLN A 197 -18.61 9.13 -19.23
C GLN A 197 -18.25 9.30 -17.76
N SER A 198 -18.85 8.45 -16.93
CA SER A 198 -18.61 8.39 -15.49
C SER A 198 -18.33 6.96 -14.98
N TYR A 199 -18.25 5.97 -15.86
CA TYR A 199 -17.90 4.60 -15.45
C TYR A 199 -16.41 4.51 -15.17
N THR A 200 -16.06 4.13 -13.95
CA THR A 200 -14.68 4.00 -13.49
C THR A 200 -14.21 2.56 -13.52
N ASP A 201 -12.92 2.37 -13.80
CA ASP A 201 -12.21 1.10 -13.63
C ASP A 201 -10.87 1.36 -12.92
N TYR A 202 -10.26 0.30 -12.40
CA TYR A 202 -9.03 0.42 -11.64
C TYR A 202 -7.82 0.67 -12.54
N CYS A 203 -6.92 1.54 -12.07
CA CYS A 203 -5.63 1.73 -12.69
C CYS A 203 -4.69 0.56 -12.40
N ALA A 204 -3.85 0.23 -13.38
CA ALA A 204 -2.83 -0.79 -13.22
C ALA A 204 -1.79 -0.36 -12.18
N LEU A 205 -1.39 0.91 -12.20
CA LEU A 205 -0.61 1.53 -11.14
C LEU A 205 -1.53 1.97 -9.98
N PRO A 206 -1.18 1.67 -8.72
CA PRO A 206 -2.06 1.89 -7.59
C PRO A 206 -2.24 3.36 -7.20
N TYR A 207 -1.27 4.20 -7.52
CA TYR A 207 -1.19 5.63 -7.18
C TYR A 207 -1.04 6.48 -8.45
N ASP A 208 -1.71 6.06 -9.54
CA ASP A 208 -1.73 6.77 -10.82
C ASP A 208 -2.57 8.07 -10.71
N SER A 209 -2.48 8.93 -11.70
CA SER A 209 -3.40 10.06 -11.86
C SER A 209 -4.44 9.72 -12.93
N CYS A 210 -5.61 10.32 -12.83
CA CYS A 210 -6.58 10.30 -13.91
C CYS A 210 -6.33 11.45 -14.88
N VAL A 211 -6.54 11.20 -16.16
CA VAL A 211 -6.49 12.22 -17.22
C VAL A 211 -7.83 12.33 -17.93
N THR A 212 -8.18 13.56 -18.30
CA THR A 212 -9.13 13.86 -19.38
C THR A 212 -8.41 14.69 -20.43
N LEU A 213 -8.48 14.27 -21.69
CA LEU A 213 -7.81 14.90 -22.83
C LEU A 213 -8.84 15.15 -23.94
N GLN A 214 -8.77 16.32 -24.58
CA GLN A 214 -9.39 16.59 -25.88
C GLN A 214 -8.32 16.60 -26.98
N ARG A 215 -8.37 15.64 -27.91
CA ARG A 215 -7.47 15.59 -29.07
C ARG A 215 -7.75 16.72 -30.06
N SER A 216 -6.83 16.93 -31.00
CA SER A 216 -6.94 17.95 -32.05
C SER A 216 -8.14 17.76 -33.00
N ASP A 217 -8.66 16.54 -33.12
CA ASP A 217 -9.86 16.21 -33.91
C ASP A 217 -11.17 16.44 -33.15
N GLY A 218 -11.10 16.90 -31.89
CA GLY A 218 -12.24 17.13 -31.01
C GLY A 218 -12.75 15.89 -30.27
N THR A 219 -12.12 14.72 -30.45
CA THR A 219 -12.44 13.52 -29.67
C THR A 219 -11.84 13.58 -28.27
N TYR A 220 -12.48 12.88 -27.33
CA TYR A 220 -12.03 12.83 -25.95
C TYR A 220 -11.39 11.50 -25.60
N VAL A 221 -10.46 11.55 -24.65
CA VAL A 221 -9.84 10.41 -23.99
C VAL A 221 -9.94 10.63 -22.49
N LYS A 222 -10.38 9.61 -21.77
CA LYS A 222 -10.24 9.51 -20.33
C LYS A 222 -9.44 8.25 -20.04
N SER A 223 -8.47 8.33 -19.15
CA SER A 223 -7.58 7.21 -18.85
C SER A 223 -6.93 7.41 -17.48
N CYS A 224 -6.29 6.35 -16.97
CA CYS A 224 -5.18 6.53 -16.05
C CYS A 224 -3.97 7.07 -16.82
N GLU A 225 -3.18 7.94 -16.21
CA GLU A 225 -2.05 8.64 -16.85
C GLU A 225 -0.96 7.65 -17.30
N GLY A 226 -0.61 6.68 -16.45
CA GLY A 226 0.34 5.61 -16.78
C GLY A 226 -0.10 4.70 -17.92
N ALA A 227 -1.39 4.71 -18.28
CA ALA A 227 -1.97 3.95 -19.39
C ALA A 227 -2.14 4.78 -20.68
N MET A 228 -1.81 6.08 -20.67
CA MET A 228 -1.92 6.94 -21.84
C MET A 228 -1.01 6.46 -22.98
N ALA A 229 -1.48 6.60 -24.22
CA ALA A 229 -0.62 6.42 -25.38
C ALA A 229 0.45 7.52 -25.42
N THR A 230 1.66 7.18 -25.86
CA THR A 230 2.78 8.15 -25.97
C THR A 230 2.42 9.37 -26.83
N THR A 231 1.60 9.19 -27.85
CA THR A 231 1.10 10.30 -28.69
C THR A 231 0.21 11.27 -27.92
N ASP A 232 -0.65 10.76 -27.03
CA ASP A 232 -1.54 11.57 -26.20
C ASP A 232 -0.74 12.30 -25.11
N GLN A 233 0.25 11.64 -24.51
CA GLN A 233 1.19 12.27 -23.56
C GLN A 233 1.95 13.44 -24.20
N THR A 234 2.53 13.23 -25.38
CA THR A 234 3.25 14.29 -26.12
C THR A 234 2.31 15.43 -26.51
N TYR A 235 1.06 15.11 -26.87
CA TYR A 235 0.07 16.13 -27.20
C TYR A 235 -0.28 17.00 -25.99
N CYS A 236 -0.50 16.40 -24.81
CA CYS A 236 -0.76 17.14 -23.58
C CYS A 236 0.40 18.06 -23.18
N GLN A 237 1.65 17.60 -23.32
CA GLN A 237 2.83 18.42 -23.04
C GLN A 237 2.90 19.66 -23.94
N ALA A 238 2.49 19.53 -25.21
CA ALA A 238 2.46 20.65 -26.15
C ALA A 238 1.20 21.54 -26.02
N ASN A 239 0.12 21.03 -25.43
CA ASN A 239 -1.19 21.68 -25.34
C ASN A 239 -1.78 21.46 -23.93
N PRO A 240 -1.19 22.06 -22.87
CA PRO A 240 -1.62 21.83 -21.49
C PRO A 240 -3.08 22.24 -21.23
N ASP A 241 -3.62 23.20 -21.99
CA ASP A 241 -5.03 23.62 -21.92
C ASP A 241 -6.02 22.59 -22.48
N LYS A 242 -5.52 21.49 -23.07
CA LYS A 242 -6.32 20.39 -23.62
C LYS A 242 -6.36 19.16 -22.74
N CYS A 243 -5.66 19.20 -21.60
CA CYS A 243 -5.55 18.07 -20.68
C CYS A 243 -5.79 18.54 -19.25
N SER A 244 -6.54 17.74 -18.50
CA SER A 244 -6.72 17.94 -17.07
C SER A 244 -6.34 16.65 -16.36
N TYR A 245 -5.57 16.79 -15.29
CA TYR A 245 -5.08 15.71 -14.45
C TYR A 245 -5.67 15.86 -13.05
N CYS A 246 -5.92 14.74 -12.39
CA CYS A 246 -6.44 14.73 -11.03
C CYS A 246 -6.08 13.40 -10.34
N GLY A 247 -5.95 13.41 -9.02
CA GLY A 247 -5.48 12.29 -8.21
C GLY A 247 -6.54 11.61 -7.34
N MET A 248 -7.72 12.20 -7.13
CA MET A 248 -8.77 11.58 -6.31
C MET A 248 -9.51 10.45 -7.05
N TYR A 249 -10.22 9.59 -6.29
CA TYR A 249 -11.03 8.50 -6.85
C TYR A 249 -12.06 9.00 -7.86
N GLY A 250 -11.96 8.52 -9.10
CA GLY A 250 -12.92 8.86 -10.15
C GLY A 250 -13.02 10.37 -10.40
N CYS A 251 -11.96 11.13 -10.11
CA CYS A 251 -11.95 12.59 -10.25
C CYS A 251 -12.19 13.03 -11.70
N ASN A 252 -11.78 12.23 -12.68
CA ASN A 252 -12.02 12.49 -14.10
C ASN A 252 -13.43 12.08 -14.56
N THR A 253 -14.42 11.99 -13.67
CA THR A 253 -15.83 11.83 -14.05
C THR A 253 -16.43 13.12 -14.61
N ALA A 254 -15.94 14.27 -14.15
CA ALA A 254 -16.32 15.58 -14.70
C ALA A 254 -15.87 15.75 -16.17
N GLU A 255 -16.51 16.66 -16.88
CA GLU A 255 -16.05 17.10 -18.19
C GLU A 255 -14.70 17.83 -18.07
N LEU A 256 -13.94 17.88 -19.18
CA LEU A 256 -12.64 18.55 -19.22
C LEU A 256 -12.73 20.00 -18.70
N ASP A 257 -12.07 20.26 -17.57
CA ASP A 257 -11.75 21.58 -17.07
C ASP A 257 -10.23 21.67 -16.83
N ALA A 258 -9.54 22.38 -17.71
CA ALA A 258 -8.08 22.57 -17.64
C ALA A 258 -7.70 23.86 -16.89
N THR A 259 -8.64 24.57 -16.27
CA THR A 259 -8.40 25.91 -15.72
C THR A 259 -8.13 25.95 -14.21
N THR A 260 -8.30 24.84 -13.51
CA THR A 260 -8.45 24.83 -12.03
C THR A 260 -7.30 24.15 -11.28
N SER A 261 -6.05 24.26 -11.74
CA SER A 261 -4.94 23.60 -11.03
C SER A 261 -4.49 24.35 -9.77
N ARG A 262 -4.31 23.61 -8.68
CA ARG A 262 -3.85 24.09 -7.37
C ARG A 262 -2.45 24.70 -7.49
N LYS A 263 -2.19 25.77 -6.75
CA LYS A 263 -0.84 26.34 -6.60
C LYS A 263 -0.35 26.18 -5.18
N CYS A 264 0.90 25.73 -5.01
CA CYS A 264 1.51 25.56 -3.71
C CYS A 264 2.89 26.22 -3.68
N TYR A 265 3.33 26.64 -2.50
CA TYR A 265 4.74 26.92 -2.28
C TYR A 265 5.54 25.63 -2.39
N HIS A 266 6.73 25.72 -3.00
CA HIS A 266 7.63 24.61 -3.24
C HIS A 266 9.05 24.97 -2.80
N CYS A 267 9.65 24.07 -2.04
CA CYS A 267 11.05 24.14 -1.61
C CYS A 267 11.51 22.77 -1.08
N GLU A 268 12.84 22.59 -1.02
CA GLU A 268 13.48 21.40 -0.45
C GLU A 268 14.69 21.82 0.41
N GLY A 269 14.89 21.12 1.53
CA GLY A 269 16.00 21.31 2.45
C GLY A 269 16.08 22.72 3.01
N THR A 270 17.29 23.28 3.05
CA THR A 270 17.53 24.63 3.59
C THR A 270 16.90 25.73 2.74
N GLY A 271 16.50 25.45 1.49
CA GLY A 271 15.74 26.38 0.66
C GLY A 271 14.39 26.74 1.27
N CYS A 272 13.83 25.87 2.12
CA CYS A 272 12.59 26.14 2.85
C CYS A 272 12.72 27.15 3.99
N LEU A 273 13.94 27.51 4.39
CA LEU A 273 14.24 28.52 5.41
C LEU A 273 14.52 29.90 4.80
N GLN A 274 14.31 30.07 3.50
CA GLN A 274 14.44 31.36 2.82
C GLN A 274 13.10 32.07 2.75
N THR A 275 13.11 33.40 2.80
CA THR A 275 11.90 34.20 2.63
C THR A 275 11.33 34.12 1.22
N SER A 276 12.18 33.88 0.21
CA SER A 276 11.78 33.65 -1.17
C SER A 276 11.51 32.16 -1.41
N VAL A 277 10.24 31.77 -1.37
CA VAL A 277 9.80 30.41 -1.70
C VAL A 277 9.16 30.41 -3.09
N ASN A 278 9.48 29.43 -3.92
CA ASN A 278 8.91 29.31 -5.27
C ASN A 278 7.44 28.91 -5.19
N ILE A 279 6.62 29.36 -6.13
CA ILE A 279 5.24 28.89 -6.30
C ILE A 279 5.20 27.97 -7.51
N GLU A 280 4.71 26.76 -7.32
CA GLU A 280 4.50 25.75 -8.36
C GLU A 280 3.00 25.54 -8.59
N THR A 281 2.62 25.25 -9.84
CA THR A 281 1.28 24.76 -10.15
C THR A 281 1.32 23.24 -10.10
N CYS A 282 0.48 22.63 -9.28
CA CYS A 282 0.41 21.19 -9.10
C CYS A 282 0.06 20.48 -10.40
N HIS A 283 0.52 19.24 -10.53
CA HIS A 283 0.18 18.38 -11.66
C HIS A 283 -1.30 18.02 -11.62
N ASN A 284 -1.79 17.58 -10.46
CA ASN A 284 -3.19 17.24 -10.26
C ASN A 284 -4.00 18.47 -9.83
N SER A 285 -5.15 18.67 -10.47
CA SER A 285 -6.03 19.82 -10.21
C SER A 285 -6.68 19.80 -8.83
N ASP A 286 -6.85 18.61 -8.26
CA ASP A 286 -7.37 18.32 -6.93
C ASP A 286 -6.26 18.03 -5.90
N ASP A 287 -5.01 18.41 -6.19
CA ASP A 287 -3.92 18.26 -5.23
C ASP A 287 -4.16 19.08 -3.94
N ILE A 288 -3.47 18.68 -2.89
CA ILE A 288 -3.44 19.34 -1.59
C ILE A 288 -2.04 19.87 -1.35
N CYS A 289 -1.89 21.09 -0.84
CA CYS A 289 -0.56 21.61 -0.53
C CYS A 289 -0.09 21.04 0.81
N PHE A 290 1.21 20.76 0.92
CA PHE A 290 1.80 20.26 2.17
C PHE A 290 2.99 21.10 2.64
N SER A 291 3.31 20.99 3.93
CA SER A 291 4.59 21.41 4.52
C SER A 291 5.06 20.32 5.48
N MET A 292 6.27 19.79 5.27
CA MET A 292 6.94 18.87 6.20
C MET A 292 8.01 19.60 7.00
N PHE A 293 8.20 19.17 8.24
CA PHE A 293 9.07 19.81 9.22
C PHE A 293 10.05 18.82 9.84
N ASP A 294 11.27 19.28 10.07
CA ASP A 294 12.24 18.66 10.98
C ASP A 294 12.31 19.52 12.24
N GLY A 295 11.76 19.02 13.35
CA GLY A 295 11.42 19.84 14.51
C GLY A 295 10.42 20.94 14.12
N PHE A 296 10.82 22.21 14.24
CA PHE A 296 10.01 23.36 13.84
C PHE A 296 10.37 23.93 12.47
N ASN A 297 11.44 23.41 11.86
CA ASN A 297 12.00 23.95 10.63
C ASN A 297 11.34 23.29 9.42
N PRO A 298 10.75 24.06 8.48
CA PRO A 298 10.25 23.48 7.25
C PRO A 298 11.40 22.92 6.43
N VAL A 299 11.25 21.69 5.94
CA VAL A 299 12.26 20.99 5.13
C VAL A 299 11.76 20.60 3.75
N LEU A 300 10.44 20.54 3.55
CA LEU A 300 9.85 20.25 2.26
C LEU A 300 8.47 20.91 2.16
N ARG A 301 8.20 21.55 1.02
CA ARG A 301 6.86 22.08 0.69
C ARG A 301 6.55 21.71 -0.75
N GLY A 302 5.28 21.46 -1.05
CA GLY A 302 4.85 21.17 -2.42
C GLY A 302 3.41 20.68 -2.51
N CYS A 303 3.14 19.92 -3.55
CA CYS A 303 1.86 19.27 -3.81
C CYS A 303 1.90 17.83 -3.30
N ILE A 304 0.85 17.36 -2.62
CA ILE A 304 0.84 16.04 -1.97
C ILE A 304 1.12 14.90 -2.96
N SER A 305 0.71 15.03 -4.23
CA SER A 305 1.03 14.06 -5.29
C SER A 305 2.52 13.78 -5.45
N GLN A 306 3.40 14.75 -5.15
CA GLN A 306 4.86 14.67 -5.28
C GLN A 306 5.51 13.81 -4.17
N LEU A 307 4.80 13.55 -3.07
CA LEU A 307 5.31 12.76 -1.94
C LEU A 307 5.36 11.26 -2.25
N SER A 308 6.33 10.56 -1.67
CA SER A 308 6.36 9.10 -1.63
C SER A 308 5.19 8.55 -0.81
N GLN A 309 4.88 7.25 -0.95
CA GLN A 309 3.77 6.66 -0.21
C GLN A 309 3.97 6.70 1.31
N ALA A 310 5.21 6.56 1.78
CA ALA A 310 5.52 6.66 3.20
C ALA A 310 5.25 8.08 3.73
N GLU A 311 5.71 9.10 3.00
CA GLU A 311 5.49 10.50 3.35
C GLU A 311 4.01 10.90 3.24
N LYS A 312 3.27 10.41 2.23
CA LYS A 312 1.82 10.60 2.15
C LYS A 312 1.10 10.02 3.36
N THR A 313 1.48 8.80 3.76
CA THR A 313 0.89 8.14 4.94
C THR A 313 1.16 8.95 6.21
N GLN A 314 2.38 9.48 6.34
CA GLN A 314 2.77 10.38 7.43
C GLN A 314 1.92 11.66 7.44
N CYS A 315 1.77 12.32 6.28
CA CYS A 315 0.98 13.54 6.16
C CYS A 315 -0.52 13.37 6.34
N LEU A 316 -1.05 12.16 6.12
CA LEU A 316 -2.46 11.84 6.29
C LEU A 316 -2.79 11.32 7.70
N ASP A 317 -1.79 11.12 8.56
CA ASP A 317 -2.02 10.83 9.98
C ASP A 317 -2.28 12.13 10.74
N ASP A 318 -3.54 12.34 11.14
CA ASP A 318 -3.94 13.52 11.93
C ASP A 318 -3.18 13.68 13.26
N ASN A 319 -2.50 12.63 13.74
CA ASN A 319 -1.68 12.67 14.95
C ASN A 319 -0.22 13.05 14.68
N ASP A 320 0.22 12.99 13.42
CA ASP A 320 1.56 13.37 13.03
C ASP A 320 1.62 14.87 12.69
N LYS A 321 2.30 15.63 13.56
CA LYS A 321 2.45 17.08 13.42
C LYS A 321 3.61 17.49 12.52
N SER A 322 4.47 16.55 12.13
CA SER A 322 5.63 16.81 11.28
C SER A 322 5.23 17.10 9.83
N CYS A 323 3.96 16.95 9.48
CA CYS A 323 3.41 17.38 8.20
C CYS A 323 2.09 18.13 8.40
N GLN A 324 1.85 19.15 7.60
CA GLN A 324 0.61 19.91 7.57
C GLN A 324 0.07 20.01 6.16
N LEU A 325 -1.24 19.80 6.03
CA LEU A 325 -1.98 19.88 4.78
C LEU A 325 -2.90 21.11 4.76
N CYS A 326 -3.10 21.69 3.58
CA CYS A 326 -4.07 22.76 3.36
C CYS A 326 -4.57 22.79 1.89
N GLU A 327 -5.78 23.31 1.68
CA GLU A 327 -6.51 23.18 0.42
C GLU A 327 -6.66 24.49 -0.37
N GLU A 328 -6.17 25.61 0.14
CA GLU A 328 -6.17 26.87 -0.59
C GLU A 328 -4.93 27.03 -1.46
N ASP A 329 -5.02 27.87 -2.50
CA ASP A 329 -3.83 28.26 -3.26
C ASP A 329 -2.83 28.95 -2.33
N VAL A 330 -1.56 28.54 -2.44
CA VAL A 330 -0.40 29.10 -1.71
C VAL A 330 -0.63 29.17 -0.20
N CYS A 331 -1.34 28.19 0.36
CA CYS A 331 -1.67 28.11 1.78
C CYS A 331 -0.52 27.55 2.63
N ASN A 332 0.38 26.78 2.02
CA ASN A 332 1.39 26.02 2.72
C ASN A 332 2.65 26.84 3.00
N LEU A 333 2.52 28.12 3.37
CA LEU A 333 3.60 28.94 3.96
C LEU A 333 3.40 29.10 5.47
N VAL A 334 2.95 28.04 6.11
CA VAL A 334 2.74 27.98 7.56
C VAL A 334 4.00 27.49 8.28
N SER A 335 4.11 27.83 9.56
CA SER A 335 5.04 27.19 10.49
C SER A 335 4.45 25.90 11.03
N HIS A 336 5.28 25.09 11.69
CA HIS A 336 4.82 23.93 12.44
C HIS A 336 3.70 24.29 13.43
N VAL A 337 2.68 23.44 13.59
CA VAL A 337 1.49 23.69 14.44
C VAL A 337 1.81 24.05 15.89
N ASP A 338 2.95 23.59 16.39
CA ASP A 338 3.40 23.82 17.76
C ASP A 338 4.30 25.06 17.89
N HIS A 339 4.65 25.77 16.81
CA HIS A 339 5.39 27.03 16.88
C HIS A 339 4.46 28.14 17.39
N LYS A 340 4.19 28.16 18.70
CA LYS A 340 3.27 29.10 19.34
C LYS A 340 3.99 29.98 20.35
N CYS A 341 3.72 31.28 20.31
CA CYS A 341 4.19 32.27 21.28
C CYS A 341 3.03 33.09 21.83
N GLU A 342 3.13 33.56 23.07
CA GLU A 342 2.23 34.57 23.59
C GLU A 342 2.42 35.86 22.79
N TYR A 343 1.31 36.47 22.35
CA TYR A 343 1.31 37.71 21.58
C TYR A 343 0.45 38.77 22.26
N CYS A 344 1.09 39.75 22.89
CA CYS A 344 0.38 40.77 23.66
C CYS A 344 1.24 42.03 23.91
N SER A 345 0.57 43.11 24.32
CA SER A 345 1.21 44.32 24.84
C SER A 345 0.48 44.81 26.10
N SER A 346 1.24 45.24 27.11
CA SER A 346 0.68 45.74 28.37
C SER A 346 -0.09 47.06 28.24
N VAL A 347 0.00 47.73 27.08
CA VAL A 347 -0.85 48.88 26.74
C VAL A 347 -2.32 48.46 26.59
N PHE A 348 -2.56 47.27 26.01
CA PHE A 348 -3.89 46.77 25.71
C PHE A 348 -4.38 45.75 26.73
N ASP A 349 -3.46 44.97 27.31
CA ASP A 349 -3.78 43.93 28.29
C ASP A 349 -2.75 43.90 29.42
N ALA A 350 -3.14 44.35 30.61
CA ALA A 350 -2.28 44.32 31.80
C ALA A 350 -1.82 42.89 32.17
N ASN A 351 -2.55 41.85 31.77
CA ASN A 351 -2.13 40.46 31.99
C ASN A 351 -0.89 40.09 31.19
N CYS A 352 -0.55 40.84 30.13
CA CYS A 352 0.68 40.62 29.35
C CYS A 352 1.95 40.64 30.21
N ILE A 353 1.91 41.36 31.34
CA ILE A 353 3.02 41.44 32.29
C ILE A 353 3.15 40.15 33.12
N THR A 354 2.04 39.56 33.57
CA THR A 354 2.05 38.57 34.67
C THR A 354 1.43 37.21 34.33
N ALA A 355 0.46 37.16 33.44
CA ALA A 355 -0.26 35.95 33.08
C ALA A 355 -0.86 36.05 31.67
N PRO A 356 -0.03 36.20 30.61
CA PRO A 356 -0.52 36.21 29.25
C PRO A 356 -1.23 34.89 28.91
N ASN A 357 -2.28 34.98 28.10
CA ASN A 357 -3.05 33.82 27.65
C ASN A 357 -3.63 34.04 26.24
N SER A 358 -2.77 34.51 25.35
CA SER A 358 -3.05 34.82 23.95
C SER A 358 -1.98 34.18 23.05
N PRO A 359 -1.83 32.84 23.06
CA PRO A 359 -0.89 32.16 22.19
C PRO A 359 -1.34 32.27 20.73
N VAL A 360 -0.42 32.63 19.85
CA VAL A 360 -0.60 32.66 18.39
C VAL A 360 0.42 31.75 17.73
N GLN A 361 0.06 31.18 16.59
CA GLN A 361 1.02 30.46 15.75
C GLN A 361 1.92 31.47 15.03
N CYS A 362 3.23 31.31 15.16
CA CYS A 362 4.22 32.21 14.61
C CYS A 362 4.51 31.91 13.13
N PRO A 363 5.15 32.83 12.40
CA PRO A 363 5.71 32.54 11.08
C PRO A 363 6.73 31.39 11.12
N ALA A 364 6.98 30.77 9.96
CA ALA A 364 8.02 29.75 9.87
C ALA A 364 9.41 30.37 10.13
N PRO A 365 10.34 29.65 10.80
CA PRO A 365 11.71 30.12 10.97
C PRO A 365 12.38 30.37 9.61
N THR A 366 13.26 31.36 9.56
CA THR A 366 14.06 31.67 8.36
C THR A 366 15.49 31.94 8.75
N THR A 367 16.44 31.57 7.89
CA THR A 367 17.86 31.85 8.14
C THR A 367 18.20 33.34 8.17
N GLU A 368 17.29 34.20 7.73
CA GLU A 368 17.44 35.66 7.75
C GLU A 368 17.17 36.28 9.13
N VAL A 369 16.50 35.54 10.03
CA VAL A 369 16.07 36.03 11.34
C VAL A 369 16.57 35.13 12.45
N SER A 370 16.21 33.84 12.40
CA SER A 370 16.66 32.83 13.34
C SER A 370 16.39 31.46 12.73
N ALA A 371 17.41 30.59 12.78
CA ALA A 371 17.28 29.21 12.32
C ALA A 371 16.42 28.35 13.27
N ASP A 372 16.01 28.91 14.42
CA ASP A 372 15.21 28.24 15.43
C ASP A 372 13.85 28.94 15.61
N ALA A 373 12.82 28.16 15.95
CA ALA A 373 11.54 28.71 16.38
C ALA A 373 11.67 29.38 17.75
N GLN A 374 11.54 30.70 17.77
CA GLN A 374 11.80 31.51 18.96
C GLN A 374 10.68 32.51 19.26
N CYS A 375 10.42 32.69 20.54
CA CYS A 375 9.58 33.74 21.07
C CYS A 375 10.43 34.83 21.73
N TYR A 376 9.91 36.05 21.84
CA TYR A 376 10.51 37.11 22.64
C TYR A 376 9.56 37.64 23.72
N THR A 377 10.18 38.22 24.76
CA THR A 377 9.56 39.14 25.73
C THR A 377 10.45 40.37 25.83
N ARG A 378 9.90 41.56 25.64
CA ARG A 378 10.65 42.82 25.74
C ARG A 378 9.95 43.88 26.55
N VAL A 379 10.71 44.81 27.11
CA VAL A 379 10.19 45.96 27.86
C VAL A 379 10.69 47.27 27.24
N ILE A 380 9.76 48.01 26.62
CA ILE A 380 10.02 49.33 26.05
C ILE A 380 9.50 50.39 27.02
N GLY A 381 10.42 51.02 27.76
CA GLY A 381 10.08 51.95 28.84
C GLY A 381 9.36 51.24 30.00
N SER A 382 8.03 51.27 30.00
CA SER A 382 7.18 50.55 30.99
C SER A 382 6.17 49.59 30.36
N VAL A 383 6.26 49.40 29.04
CA VAL A 383 5.39 48.52 28.27
C VAL A 383 6.07 47.17 28.09
N THR A 384 5.39 46.09 28.49
CA THR A 384 5.82 44.72 28.21
C THR A 384 5.16 44.26 26.92
N GLU A 385 5.96 43.75 25.99
CA GLU A 385 5.50 43.14 24.74
C GLU A 385 6.02 41.70 24.65
N ARG A 386 5.17 40.81 24.15
CA ARG A 386 5.49 39.40 23.91
C ARG A 386 5.10 39.07 22.48
N GLY A 387 5.94 38.30 21.78
CA GLY A 387 5.68 37.96 20.39
C GLY A 387 6.59 36.87 19.83
N CYS A 388 6.50 36.69 18.52
CA CYS A 388 7.30 35.75 17.73
C CYS A 388 8.55 36.45 17.21
N LEU A 389 9.71 35.81 17.25
CA LEU A 389 10.90 36.31 16.57
C LEU A 389 10.84 35.88 15.09
N GLY A 390 10.19 36.69 14.26
CA GLY A 390 9.84 36.29 12.87
C GLY A 390 10.33 37.25 11.78
N SER A 391 10.90 38.40 12.14
CA SER A 391 11.40 39.40 11.20
C SER A 391 12.72 40.01 11.67
N ALA A 392 13.49 40.57 10.72
CA ALA A 392 14.70 41.32 11.05
C ALA A 392 14.42 42.53 11.98
N THR A 393 13.20 43.08 11.93
CA THR A 393 12.77 44.13 12.86
C THR A 393 12.64 43.59 14.28
N ASP A 394 12.01 42.42 14.46
CA ASP A 394 11.90 41.78 15.77
C ASP A 394 13.28 41.45 16.35
N GLU A 395 14.21 41.00 15.50
CA GLU A 395 15.60 40.70 15.89
C GLU A 395 16.38 41.95 16.30
N LEU A 396 16.31 43.02 15.49
CA LEU A 396 16.98 44.30 15.79
C LEU A 396 16.44 44.97 17.05
N GLU A 397 15.13 44.89 17.29
CA GLU A 397 14.49 45.50 18.45
C GLU A 397 14.56 44.62 19.72
N CYS A 398 15.04 43.38 19.61
CA CYS A 398 15.23 42.47 20.73
C CYS A 398 16.71 42.32 21.09
N ASP A 399 17.34 43.42 21.54
CA ASP A 399 18.69 43.38 22.08
C ASP A 399 18.71 42.76 23.48
N SER A 400 19.41 41.63 23.64
CA SER A 400 19.61 40.94 24.92
C SER A 400 20.38 41.74 25.99
N THR A 401 21.08 42.80 25.58
CA THR A 401 21.73 43.75 26.50
C THR A 401 20.77 44.86 26.98
N GLU A 402 19.66 45.01 26.27
CA GLU A 402 18.51 45.81 26.69
C GLU A 402 17.42 44.89 27.26
N ASN A 403 16.26 45.43 27.65
CA ASN A 403 15.23 44.67 28.35
C ASN A 403 14.49 43.66 27.42
N CYS A 404 15.19 42.84 26.63
CA CYS A 404 14.64 41.76 25.83
C CYS A 404 15.19 40.38 26.22
N GLN A 405 14.34 39.37 26.16
CA GLN A 405 14.70 37.96 26.33
C GLN A 405 14.03 37.13 25.24
N THR A 406 14.79 36.23 24.63
CA THR A 406 14.28 35.22 23.70
C THR A 406 14.29 33.84 24.35
N CYS A 407 13.43 32.95 23.86
CA CYS A 407 13.39 31.56 24.27
C CYS A 407 13.03 30.67 23.08
N ALA A 408 13.57 29.45 23.07
CA ALA A 408 13.23 28.43 22.09
C ALA A 408 11.99 27.64 22.54
N ILE A 409 11.23 27.14 21.57
CA ILE A 409 10.07 26.28 21.84
C ILE A 409 10.54 24.82 21.90
N GLU A 410 10.28 24.16 23.02
CA GLU A 410 10.69 22.75 23.20
C GLU A 410 9.50 21.77 23.14
N ASN A 411 8.30 22.17 23.55
CA ASN A 411 7.13 21.27 23.70
C ASN A 411 5.81 21.87 23.19
N GLY A 412 5.88 22.82 22.25
CA GLY A 412 4.71 23.50 21.68
C GLY A 412 3.95 24.47 22.60
N ALA A 413 4.37 24.57 23.85
CA ALA A 413 3.95 25.62 24.75
C ALA A 413 4.71 26.91 24.46
N ALA A 414 4.00 28.04 24.54
CA ALA A 414 4.61 29.35 24.44
C ALA A 414 5.65 29.55 25.56
N CYS A 415 6.93 29.53 25.20
CA CYS A 415 8.03 29.65 26.15
C CYS A 415 8.08 31.05 26.78
N ASN A 416 7.57 32.07 26.08
CA ASN A 416 7.46 33.44 26.54
C ASN A 416 6.20 33.71 27.35
N LYS A 417 5.69 32.71 28.10
CA LYS A 417 4.54 32.90 28.99
C LYS A 417 4.92 33.39 30.38
N ALA A 418 6.12 33.04 30.85
CA ALA A 418 6.63 33.36 32.18
C ALA A 418 7.19 34.78 32.27
#